data_AF-A0A9P6FYL1-F1
#
_entry.id   AF-A0A9P6FYL1-F1
#
_cell.length_a   1.000
_cell.length_b   1.000
_cell.length_c   1.000
_cell.angle_alpha   90.00
_cell.angle_beta   90.00
_cell.angle_gamma   90.00
#
_symmetry.space_group_name_H-M   'P 1'
#
loop_
_entity.id
_entity.type
_entity.pdbx_description
1 polymer ?
#
loop_
_entity_poly.entity_id
_entity_poly.type
_entity_poly.pdbx_seq_one_letter_code
_entity_poly.pdbx_strand_id
1 'polypeptide(L)'
;DATSAVHLLDLFPGAHVLEAGTGNGSMTMYIQRAIQGPGSHLDTVDIRNEHSFQAEQNIERFWRGMYRPGVNFWRSAGGLERVIQRLNGSDQGQSAVSDENLPPNPHSPDHQYDAISLDLPNTKSVLLDLWPLLKPDRYMCLYIVNMSQILEMVQWLRKINFEGYSVERVLEVEWKEWSVKSAAVRSKVKDRVHVDGFGKVSLLSPSAPSTQSGQDTPNAENNDGDDMGGTNSNNGRATVKDITQKTLTMASDNIPDDALGWVCRPMHMPKGHTGFLVQLRKNSQDHKEEDTVV
;
A
#
# COMPACT_ATOMS: atom_id res chain seq x y z
N ASP A 1 1.88 -1.34 -4.74
CA ASP A 1 2.11 -2.73 -5.20
C ASP A 1 0.84 -3.43 -5.67
N ALA A 2 -0.13 -3.76 -4.81
CA ALA A 2 -1.32 -4.54 -5.22
C ALA A 2 -2.06 -4.01 -6.47
N THR A 3 -2.34 -2.71 -6.54
CA THR A 3 -2.96 -2.10 -7.74
C THR A 3 -2.11 -2.28 -9.00
N SER A 4 -0.79 -2.12 -8.88
CA SER A 4 0.14 -2.28 -9.99
C SER A 4 0.25 -3.75 -10.40
N ALA A 5 0.22 -4.69 -9.45
CA ALA A 5 0.19 -6.12 -9.73
C ALA A 5 -1.07 -6.50 -10.53
N VAL A 6 -2.26 -6.04 -10.10
CA VAL A 6 -3.52 -6.22 -10.85
C VAL A 6 -3.42 -5.69 -12.29
N HIS A 7 -2.79 -4.54 -12.47
CA HIS A 7 -2.55 -3.97 -13.80
C HIS A 7 -1.56 -4.80 -14.64
N LEU A 8 -0.44 -5.22 -14.05
CA LEU A 8 0.57 -6.04 -14.74
C LEU A 8 0.06 -7.44 -15.09
N LEU A 9 -0.92 -7.95 -14.34
CA LEU A 9 -1.57 -9.23 -14.63
C LEU A 9 -2.64 -9.14 -15.72
N ASP A 10 -2.97 -7.93 -16.20
CA ASP A 10 -4.05 -7.69 -17.19
C ASP A 10 -5.37 -8.35 -16.77
N LEU A 11 -5.76 -8.17 -15.50
CA LEU A 11 -6.96 -8.81 -14.96
C LEU A 11 -8.24 -8.18 -15.50
N PHE A 12 -9.23 -9.03 -15.78
CA PHE A 12 -10.54 -8.65 -16.30
C PHE A 12 -11.67 -9.43 -15.60
N PRO A 13 -12.93 -8.92 -15.62
CA PRO A 13 -14.07 -9.63 -15.06
C PRO A 13 -14.26 -11.03 -15.67
N GLY A 14 -14.44 -12.05 -14.83
CA GLY A 14 -14.54 -13.46 -15.26
C GLY A 14 -13.19 -14.18 -15.38
N ALA A 15 -12.06 -13.51 -15.15
CA ALA A 15 -10.75 -14.16 -15.21
C ALA A 15 -10.58 -15.24 -14.13
N HIS A 16 -9.80 -16.27 -14.45
CA HIS A 16 -9.35 -17.29 -13.52
C HIS A 16 -7.92 -16.98 -13.10
N VAL A 17 -7.67 -16.84 -11.80
CA VAL A 17 -6.37 -16.41 -11.28
C VAL A 17 -5.86 -17.39 -10.23
N LEU A 18 -4.57 -17.69 -10.29
CA LEU A 18 -3.87 -18.39 -9.22
C LEU A 18 -2.99 -17.40 -8.46
N GLU A 19 -3.09 -17.40 -7.14
CA GLU A 19 -2.25 -16.63 -6.24
C GLU A 19 -1.50 -17.61 -5.33
N ALA A 20 -0.18 -17.43 -5.18
CA ALA A 20 0.58 -18.13 -4.15
C ALA A 20 1.28 -17.12 -3.24
N GLY A 21 1.05 -17.27 -1.93
CA GLY A 21 1.33 -16.26 -0.93
C GLY A 21 0.06 -15.55 -0.46
N THR A 22 -0.95 -16.29 0.02
CA THR A 22 -2.20 -15.71 0.54
C THR A 22 -1.94 -14.65 1.62
N GLY A 23 -1.01 -14.93 2.53
CA GLY A 23 -0.65 -14.02 3.61
C GLY A 23 -1.88 -13.63 4.45
N ASN A 24 -2.15 -12.33 4.56
CA ASN A 24 -3.33 -11.80 5.27
C ASN A 24 -4.55 -11.56 4.35
N GLY A 25 -4.47 -11.92 3.07
CA GLY A 25 -5.56 -11.77 2.09
C GLY A 25 -5.68 -10.39 1.43
N SER A 26 -4.68 -9.52 1.57
CA SER A 26 -4.72 -8.17 0.97
C SER A 26 -4.72 -8.25 -0.56
N MET A 27 -3.73 -8.93 -1.15
CA MET A 27 -3.66 -9.11 -2.61
C MET A 27 -4.86 -9.93 -3.11
N THR A 28 -5.25 -10.99 -2.40
CA THR A 28 -6.46 -11.78 -2.66
C THR A 28 -7.70 -10.91 -2.86
N MET A 29 -7.95 -9.92 -1.99
CA MET A 29 -9.09 -8.99 -2.14
C MET A 29 -8.96 -8.06 -3.35
N TYR A 30 -7.73 -7.61 -3.68
CA TYR A 30 -7.49 -6.78 -4.86
C TYR A 30 -7.75 -7.55 -6.16
N ILE A 31 -7.28 -8.79 -6.23
CA ILE A 31 -7.53 -9.69 -7.36
C ILE A 31 -9.02 -9.98 -7.48
N GLN A 32 -9.68 -10.42 -6.40
CA GLN A 32 -11.13 -10.69 -6.40
C GLN A 32 -11.96 -9.52 -6.90
N ARG A 33 -11.62 -8.29 -6.47
CA ARG A 33 -12.29 -7.09 -6.95
C ARG A 33 -12.14 -6.89 -8.46
N ALA A 34 -10.97 -7.17 -9.01
CA ALA A 34 -10.69 -6.98 -10.43
C ALA A 34 -11.39 -8.01 -11.31
N ILE A 35 -11.50 -9.25 -10.83
CA ILE A 35 -12.04 -10.36 -11.62
C ILE A 35 -13.53 -10.60 -11.43
N GLN A 36 -14.17 -9.95 -10.46
CA GLN A 36 -15.57 -10.23 -10.09
C GLN A 36 -16.50 -10.26 -11.32
N GLY A 37 -17.13 -11.41 -11.57
CA GLY A 37 -18.06 -11.62 -12.68
C GLY A 37 -18.51 -13.09 -12.78
N PRO A 38 -19.47 -13.42 -13.65
CA PRO A 38 -19.87 -14.81 -13.86
C PRO A 38 -18.67 -15.68 -14.27
N GLY A 39 -18.48 -16.80 -13.58
CA GLY A 39 -17.37 -17.72 -13.83
C GLY A 39 -16.01 -17.28 -13.27
N SER A 40 -15.89 -16.09 -12.68
CA SER A 40 -14.62 -15.64 -12.11
C SER A 40 -14.17 -16.55 -10.97
N HIS A 41 -12.87 -16.82 -10.91
CA HIS A 41 -12.32 -17.76 -9.93
C HIS A 41 -10.94 -17.34 -9.43
N LEU A 42 -10.70 -17.44 -8.12
CA LEU A 42 -9.38 -17.29 -7.53
C LEU A 42 -9.02 -18.49 -6.68
N ASP A 43 -7.94 -19.16 -7.04
CA ASP A 43 -7.26 -20.13 -6.19
C ASP A 43 -6.12 -19.42 -5.47
N THR A 44 -6.17 -19.36 -4.14
CA THR A 44 -5.13 -18.75 -3.31
C THR A 44 -4.46 -19.81 -2.44
N VAL A 45 -3.13 -19.84 -2.47
CA VAL A 45 -2.32 -20.88 -1.84
C VAL A 45 -1.41 -20.29 -0.75
N ASP A 46 -1.43 -20.89 0.44
CA ASP A 46 -0.44 -20.62 1.49
C ASP A 46 0.08 -21.92 2.10
N ILE A 47 1.36 -21.91 2.46
CA ILE A 47 2.00 -23.01 3.18
C ILE A 47 1.68 -22.99 4.67
N ARG A 48 1.29 -21.82 5.20
CA ARG A 48 0.96 -21.61 6.62
C ARG A 48 -0.54 -21.56 6.78
N ASN A 49 -1.09 -22.59 7.40
CA ASN A 49 -2.53 -22.74 7.58
C ASN A 49 -3.10 -21.57 8.40
N GLU A 50 -2.38 -21.07 9.41
CA GLU A 50 -2.81 -19.94 10.25
C GLU A 50 -3.00 -18.66 9.44
N HIS A 51 -2.09 -18.38 8.50
CA HIS A 51 -2.19 -17.22 7.61
C HIS A 51 -3.42 -17.34 6.72
N SER A 52 -3.62 -18.51 6.09
CA SER A 52 -4.79 -18.77 5.27
C SER A 52 -6.12 -18.67 6.03
N PHE A 53 -6.17 -19.12 7.29
CA PHE A 53 -7.37 -18.95 8.13
C PHE A 53 -7.63 -17.47 8.44
N GLN A 54 -6.58 -16.71 8.77
CA GLN A 54 -6.72 -15.28 9.03
C GLN A 54 -7.17 -14.52 7.77
N ALA A 55 -6.60 -14.84 6.62
CA ALA A 55 -6.99 -14.26 5.33
C ALA A 55 -8.46 -14.56 5.00
N GLU A 56 -8.91 -15.81 5.18
CA GLU A 56 -10.30 -16.19 4.99
C GLU A 56 -11.23 -15.40 5.90
N GLN A 57 -10.93 -15.29 7.20
CA GLN A 57 -11.71 -14.47 8.13
C GLN A 57 -11.73 -12.99 7.74
N ASN A 58 -10.60 -12.45 7.27
CA ASN A 58 -10.54 -11.06 6.81
C ASN A 58 -11.47 -10.84 5.61
N ILE A 59 -11.49 -11.80 4.67
CA ILE A 59 -12.34 -11.77 3.47
C ILE A 59 -13.82 -11.95 3.81
N GLU A 60 -14.16 -12.82 4.75
CA GLU A 60 -15.53 -13.01 5.23
C GLU A 60 -16.08 -11.76 5.95
N ARG A 61 -15.23 -11.05 6.69
CA ARG A 61 -15.62 -9.80 7.37
C ARG A 61 -15.69 -8.63 6.42
N PHE A 62 -14.84 -8.60 5.40
CA PHE A 62 -14.80 -7.52 4.44
C PHE A 62 -16.07 -7.48 3.59
N TRP A 63 -16.76 -6.34 3.61
CA TRP A 63 -18.02 -6.13 2.88
C TRP A 63 -19.02 -7.30 3.00
N ARG A 64 -19.19 -7.83 4.23
CA ARG A 64 -20.12 -8.93 4.53
C ARG A 64 -19.83 -10.20 3.69
N GLY A 65 -18.56 -10.45 3.39
CA GLY A 65 -18.11 -11.67 2.73
C GLY A 65 -18.35 -11.70 1.23
N MET A 66 -18.54 -10.53 0.58
CA MET A 66 -18.89 -10.49 -0.84
C MET A 66 -17.90 -11.21 -1.76
N TYR A 67 -16.62 -11.29 -1.37
CA TYR A 67 -15.57 -11.94 -2.16
C TYR A 67 -15.37 -13.41 -1.78
N ARG A 68 -15.86 -13.85 -0.62
CA ARG A 68 -15.63 -15.21 -0.13
C ARG A 68 -16.07 -16.29 -1.13
N PRO A 69 -17.23 -16.18 -1.82
CA PRO A 69 -17.67 -17.22 -2.75
C PRO A 69 -16.77 -17.41 -3.97
N GLY A 70 -16.01 -16.38 -4.37
CA GLY A 70 -15.12 -16.43 -5.54
C GLY A 70 -13.70 -16.88 -5.22
N VAL A 71 -13.40 -17.22 -3.94
CA VAL A 71 -12.06 -17.58 -3.47
C VAL A 71 -12.03 -19.00 -2.93
N ASN A 72 -11.10 -19.78 -3.46
CA ASN A 72 -10.74 -21.09 -2.96
C ASN A 72 -9.39 -21.03 -2.24
N PHE A 73 -9.40 -21.43 -0.97
CA PHE A 73 -8.20 -21.48 -0.15
C PHE A 73 -7.57 -22.87 -0.22
N TRP A 74 -6.35 -22.92 -0.73
CA TRP A 74 -5.49 -24.09 -0.74
C TRP A 74 -4.49 -23.99 0.39
N ARG A 75 -4.72 -24.80 1.42
CA ARG A 75 -3.92 -24.83 2.63
C ARG A 75 -3.05 -26.06 2.60
N SER A 76 -1.74 -25.91 2.35
CA SER A 76 -0.87 -27.07 2.34
C SER A 76 0.51 -26.82 2.92
N ALA A 77 0.86 -27.53 3.99
CA ALA A 77 2.22 -27.65 4.50
C ALA A 77 3.18 -28.26 3.45
N GLY A 78 2.67 -29.08 2.52
CA GLY A 78 3.40 -29.53 1.34
C GLY A 78 3.70 -28.43 0.31
N GLY A 79 3.22 -27.21 0.55
CA GLY A 79 3.41 -26.05 -0.30
C GLY A 79 2.65 -26.14 -1.62
N LEU A 80 3.05 -25.26 -2.54
CA LEU A 80 2.41 -25.12 -3.85
C LEU A 80 2.54 -26.39 -4.72
N GLU A 81 3.64 -27.14 -4.58
CA GLU A 81 3.89 -28.38 -5.32
C GLU A 81 2.74 -29.39 -5.13
N ARG A 82 2.32 -29.62 -3.89
CA ARG A 82 1.22 -30.53 -3.59
C ARG A 82 -0.11 -30.04 -4.15
N VAL A 83 -0.33 -28.71 -4.14
CA VAL A 83 -1.53 -28.10 -4.72
C VAL A 83 -1.54 -28.27 -6.24
N ILE A 84 -0.40 -28.07 -6.91
CA ILE A 84 -0.24 -28.31 -8.36
C ILE A 84 -0.56 -29.77 -8.71
N GLN A 85 -0.08 -30.73 -7.91
CA GLN A 85 -0.40 -32.15 -8.11
C GLN A 85 -1.91 -32.43 -7.99
N ARG A 86 -2.60 -31.78 -7.04
CA ARG A 86 -4.06 -31.88 -6.92
C ARG A 86 -4.79 -31.21 -8.10
N LEU A 87 -4.34 -30.04 -8.53
CA LEU A 87 -4.91 -29.31 -9.67
C LEU A 87 -4.75 -30.08 -10.99
N ASN A 88 -3.64 -30.81 -11.15
CA ASN A 88 -3.38 -31.65 -12.31
C ASN A 88 -4.04 -33.04 -12.24
N GLY A 89 -4.74 -33.36 -11.14
CA GLY A 89 -5.39 -34.65 -10.94
C GLY A 89 -4.43 -35.83 -10.70
N SER A 90 -3.14 -35.57 -10.44
CA SER A 90 -2.16 -36.61 -10.11
C SER A 90 -2.22 -37.04 -8.64
N ASP A 91 -2.86 -36.25 -7.77
CA ASP A 91 -3.23 -36.63 -6.42
C ASP A 91 -4.72 -37.05 -6.35
N GLN A 92 -4.98 -38.37 -6.35
CA GLN A 92 -6.34 -38.95 -6.19
C GLN A 92 -6.87 -38.90 -4.74
N GLY A 93 -6.29 -38.08 -3.86
CA GLY A 93 -6.75 -37.96 -2.47
C GLY A 93 -6.21 -39.06 -1.54
N GLN A 94 -5.18 -39.78 -1.96
CA GLN A 94 -4.46 -40.78 -1.16
C GLN A 94 -2.96 -40.50 -1.21
N SER A 95 -2.52 -39.47 -0.50
CA SER A 95 -1.08 -39.24 -0.30
C SER A 95 -0.69 -39.57 1.14
N ALA A 96 0.33 -40.41 1.30
CA ALA A 96 0.75 -41.03 2.57
C ALA A 96 1.43 -40.08 3.57
N VAL A 97 1.51 -38.78 3.26
CA VAL A 97 2.20 -37.78 4.07
C VAL A 97 1.18 -36.77 4.61
N SER A 98 0.88 -36.90 5.90
CA SER A 98 0.15 -35.98 6.80
C SER A 98 -1.36 -35.76 6.56
N ASP A 99 -2.09 -35.59 7.68
CA ASP A 99 -3.54 -35.31 7.87
C ASP A 99 -4.16 -34.13 7.08
N GLU A 100 -3.48 -33.59 6.07
CA GLU A 100 -3.94 -32.44 5.30
C GLU A 100 -4.96 -32.84 4.22
N ASN A 101 -6.23 -32.62 4.51
CA ASN A 101 -7.31 -32.79 3.53
C ASN A 101 -7.43 -31.54 2.64
N LEU A 102 -6.79 -31.56 1.47
CA LEU A 102 -6.97 -30.51 0.46
C LEU A 102 -8.38 -30.54 -0.11
N PRO A 103 -8.98 -29.38 -0.43
CA PRO A 103 -10.27 -29.34 -1.07
C PRO A 103 -10.26 -30.13 -2.40
N PRO A 104 -11.43 -30.59 -2.86
CA PRO A 104 -11.54 -31.18 -4.19
C PRO A 104 -11.10 -30.15 -5.24
N ASN A 105 -10.49 -30.63 -6.33
CA ASN A 105 -10.17 -29.77 -7.46
C ASN A 105 -11.48 -29.20 -8.05
N PRO A 106 -11.70 -27.88 -8.01
CA PRO A 106 -12.89 -27.26 -8.58
C PRO A 106 -12.88 -27.24 -10.11
N HIS A 107 -11.73 -27.50 -10.74
CA HIS A 107 -11.51 -27.38 -12.17
C HIS A 107 -11.25 -28.73 -12.84
N SER A 108 -11.23 -28.72 -14.17
CA SER A 108 -10.70 -29.86 -14.94
C SER A 108 -9.18 -30.00 -14.76
N PRO A 109 -8.61 -31.21 -14.88
CA PRO A 109 -7.17 -31.43 -14.72
C PRO A 109 -6.26 -30.66 -15.70
N ASP A 110 -6.82 -30.20 -16.82
CA ASP A 110 -6.16 -29.41 -17.87
C ASP A 110 -6.42 -27.90 -17.73
N HIS A 111 -7.01 -27.46 -16.62
CA HIS A 111 -7.36 -26.07 -16.40
C HIS A 111 -6.13 -25.14 -16.44
N GLN A 112 -6.30 -24.01 -17.14
CA GLN A 112 -5.31 -22.95 -17.19
C GLN A 112 -5.87 -21.63 -16.69
N TYR A 113 -5.01 -20.85 -16.05
CA TYR A 113 -5.29 -19.54 -15.49
C TYR A 113 -5.00 -18.42 -16.49
N ASP A 114 -5.79 -17.35 -16.40
CA ASP A 114 -5.58 -16.10 -17.13
C ASP A 114 -4.44 -15.26 -16.54
N ALA A 115 -4.07 -15.51 -15.30
CA ALA A 115 -3.00 -14.81 -14.59
C ALA A 115 -2.49 -15.60 -13.39
N ILE A 116 -1.21 -15.43 -13.05
CA ILE A 116 -0.61 -16.03 -11.85
C ILE A 116 0.16 -14.96 -11.04
N SER A 117 -0.19 -14.79 -9.78
CA SER A 117 0.45 -13.85 -8.85
C SER A 117 1.28 -14.59 -7.81
N LEU A 118 2.55 -14.23 -7.63
CA LEU A 118 3.48 -14.92 -6.73
C LEU A 118 4.12 -13.95 -5.74
N ASP A 119 3.85 -14.15 -4.46
CA ASP A 119 4.51 -13.48 -3.33
C ASP A 119 5.13 -14.55 -2.41
N LEU A 120 6.25 -15.12 -2.87
CA LEU A 120 6.93 -16.24 -2.24
C LEU A 120 8.41 -15.90 -2.02
N PRO A 121 9.04 -16.34 -0.91
CA PRO A 121 10.46 -16.12 -0.67
C PRO A 121 11.38 -16.73 -1.75
N ASN A 122 10.96 -17.85 -2.35
CA ASN A 122 11.69 -18.53 -3.41
C ASN A 122 10.75 -18.88 -4.58
N THR A 123 10.59 -17.94 -5.50
CA THR A 123 9.71 -18.14 -6.67
C THR A 123 10.32 -19.07 -7.72
N LYS A 124 11.65 -19.22 -7.76
CA LYS A 124 12.33 -20.03 -8.78
C LYS A 124 11.96 -21.51 -8.69
N SER A 125 11.75 -22.03 -7.47
CA SER A 125 11.49 -23.45 -7.24
C SER A 125 10.13 -23.92 -7.74
N VAL A 126 9.21 -23.01 -8.06
CA VAL A 126 7.84 -23.34 -8.49
C VAL A 126 7.53 -22.82 -9.89
N LEU A 127 8.42 -22.01 -10.48
CA LEU A 127 8.13 -21.30 -11.72
C LEU A 127 7.84 -22.25 -12.89
N LEU A 128 8.59 -23.35 -13.00
CA LEU A 128 8.42 -24.32 -14.08
C LEU A 128 7.15 -25.14 -13.92
N ASP A 129 6.77 -25.50 -12.70
CA ASP A 129 5.57 -26.30 -12.44
C ASP A 129 4.29 -25.50 -12.65
N LEU A 130 4.35 -24.18 -12.44
CA LEU A 130 3.26 -23.25 -12.72
C LEU A 130 3.14 -22.87 -14.20
N TRP A 131 4.22 -23.01 -14.98
CA TRP A 131 4.23 -22.55 -16.37
C TRP A 131 3.19 -23.23 -17.26
N PRO A 132 2.94 -24.55 -17.17
CA PRO A 132 1.86 -25.21 -17.90
C PRO A 132 0.46 -24.68 -17.54
N LEU A 133 0.27 -24.23 -16.30
CA LEU A 133 -1.00 -23.73 -15.79
C LEU A 133 -1.34 -22.33 -16.29
N LEU A 134 -0.39 -21.57 -16.83
CA LEU A 134 -0.66 -20.25 -17.42
C LEU A 134 -1.12 -20.40 -18.88
N LYS A 135 -2.21 -19.73 -19.27
CA LYS A 135 -2.62 -19.67 -20.69
C LYS A 135 -1.53 -18.98 -21.55
N PRO A 136 -1.41 -19.32 -22.85
CA PRO A 136 -0.58 -18.55 -23.78
C PRO A 136 -0.97 -17.06 -23.81
N ASP A 137 0.01 -16.19 -24.03
CA ASP A 137 -0.12 -14.72 -24.05
C ASP A 137 -0.66 -14.09 -22.76
N ARG A 138 -0.55 -14.81 -21.64
CA ARG A 138 -0.89 -14.31 -20.31
C ARG A 138 0.32 -14.07 -19.44
N TYR A 139 0.07 -13.46 -18.29
CA TYR A 139 1.10 -12.88 -17.44
C TYR A 139 1.23 -13.58 -16.09
N MET A 140 2.48 -13.71 -15.62
CA MET A 140 2.78 -13.89 -14.21
C MET A 140 3.31 -12.57 -13.63
N CYS A 141 2.92 -12.25 -12.40
CA CYS A 141 3.48 -11.14 -11.64
C CYS A 141 4.15 -11.68 -10.38
N LEU A 142 5.46 -11.44 -10.26
CA LEU A 142 6.26 -11.88 -9.13
C LEU A 142 6.59 -10.67 -8.25
N TYR A 143 6.25 -10.74 -6.97
CA TYR A 143 6.70 -9.79 -5.96
C TYR A 143 8.05 -10.26 -5.40
N ILE A 144 9.13 -9.52 -5.67
CA ILE A 144 10.49 -9.88 -5.29
C ILE A 144 11.15 -8.72 -4.55
N VAL A 145 11.61 -8.94 -3.33
CA VAL A 145 12.17 -7.88 -2.48
C VAL A 145 13.58 -7.45 -2.91
N ASN A 146 14.41 -8.35 -3.45
CA ASN A 146 15.80 -8.01 -3.78
C ASN A 146 16.06 -8.11 -5.29
N MET A 147 16.72 -7.09 -5.85
CA MET A 147 17.15 -7.10 -7.26
C MET A 147 18.06 -8.29 -7.60
N SER A 148 18.90 -8.72 -6.66
CA SER A 148 19.75 -9.92 -6.84
C SER A 148 18.92 -11.18 -7.12
N GLN A 149 17.77 -11.36 -6.45
CA GLN A 149 16.89 -12.51 -6.69
C GLN A 149 16.32 -12.50 -8.11
N ILE A 150 16.02 -11.32 -8.65
CA ILE A 150 15.57 -11.14 -10.05
C ILE A 150 16.69 -11.53 -11.01
N LEU A 151 17.89 -10.99 -10.80
CA LEU A 151 19.04 -11.28 -11.65
C LEU A 151 19.38 -12.77 -11.67
N GLU A 152 19.40 -13.41 -10.50
CA GLU A 152 19.65 -14.84 -10.40
C GLU A 152 18.54 -15.67 -11.07
N MET A 153 17.27 -15.23 -11.02
CA MET A 153 16.16 -15.92 -11.68
C MET A 153 16.33 -15.86 -13.20
N VAL A 154 16.62 -14.68 -13.75
CA VAL A 154 16.82 -14.50 -15.20
C VAL A 154 18.05 -15.27 -15.68
N GLN A 155 19.16 -15.23 -14.92
CA GLN A 155 20.36 -16.02 -15.22
C GLN A 155 20.07 -17.52 -15.19
N TRP A 156 19.28 -17.99 -14.22
CA TRP A 156 18.90 -19.39 -14.12
C TRP A 156 18.02 -19.82 -15.30
N LEU A 157 16.99 -19.04 -15.68
CA LEU A 157 16.15 -19.32 -16.84
C LEU A 157 16.96 -19.44 -18.13
N ARG A 158 17.94 -18.55 -18.32
CA ARG A 158 18.89 -18.63 -19.44
C ARG A 158 19.76 -19.88 -19.36
N LYS A 159 20.26 -20.23 -18.18
CA LYS A 159 21.14 -21.41 -17.99
C LYS A 159 20.43 -22.73 -18.31
N ILE A 160 19.14 -22.82 -18.02
CA ILE A 160 18.33 -24.02 -18.34
C ILE A 160 17.76 -23.98 -19.77
N ASN A 161 18.11 -22.97 -20.57
CA ASN A 161 17.56 -22.73 -21.91
C ASN A 161 16.02 -22.73 -21.91
N PHE A 162 15.41 -22.08 -20.92
CA PHE A 162 13.95 -21.98 -20.88
C PHE A 162 13.46 -21.11 -22.04
N GLU A 163 12.47 -21.59 -22.79
CA GLU A 163 11.94 -20.91 -23.97
C GLU A 163 10.51 -20.41 -23.74
N GLY A 164 10.04 -19.51 -24.63
CA GLY A 164 8.65 -19.08 -24.67
C GLY A 164 8.24 -18.13 -23.55
N TYR A 165 9.19 -17.39 -22.98
CA TYR A 165 8.92 -16.34 -21.99
C TYR A 165 9.55 -15.01 -22.39
N SER A 166 8.96 -13.91 -21.92
CA SER A 166 9.59 -12.59 -21.89
C SER A 166 9.51 -11.98 -20.49
N VAL A 167 10.53 -11.20 -20.12
CA VAL A 167 10.47 -10.32 -18.94
C VAL A 167 10.05 -8.94 -19.46
N GLU A 168 8.74 -8.66 -19.41
CA GLU A 168 8.17 -7.45 -19.99
C GLU A 168 8.53 -6.21 -19.17
N ARG A 169 8.44 -6.32 -17.84
CA ARG A 169 8.67 -5.19 -16.92
C ARG A 169 9.26 -5.65 -15.59
N VAL A 170 10.07 -4.77 -15.01
CA VAL A 170 10.49 -4.82 -13.61
C VAL A 170 10.21 -3.44 -13.01
N LEU A 171 9.22 -3.34 -12.14
CA LEU A 171 8.75 -2.07 -11.59
C LEU A 171 8.99 -2.00 -10.08
N GLU A 172 9.48 -0.85 -9.62
CA GLU A 172 9.34 -0.39 -8.24
C GLU A 172 8.30 0.73 -8.24
N VAL A 173 7.34 0.69 -7.31
CA VAL A 173 6.19 1.62 -7.32
C VAL A 173 6.17 2.47 -6.07
N GLU A 174 6.41 3.77 -6.24
CA GLU A 174 6.38 4.74 -5.15
C GLU A 174 5.10 5.59 -5.16
N TRP A 175 4.54 5.81 -3.97
CA TRP A 175 3.41 6.72 -3.77
C TRP A 175 3.85 7.95 -2.99
N LYS A 176 3.87 9.11 -3.65
CA LYS A 176 4.17 10.39 -3.01
C LYS A 176 2.89 11.11 -2.64
N GLU A 177 2.60 11.18 -1.34
CA GLU A 177 1.43 11.88 -0.82
C GLU A 177 1.72 13.38 -0.68
N TRP A 178 0.75 14.20 -1.05
CA TRP A 178 0.84 15.66 -0.96
C TRP A 178 -0.26 16.20 -0.07
N SER A 179 0.11 17.05 0.88
CA SER A 179 -0.86 17.78 1.69
C SER A 179 -1.20 19.11 1.03
N VAL A 180 -2.49 19.36 0.87
CA VAL A 180 -3.06 20.66 0.46
C VAL A 180 -3.68 21.31 1.69
N LYS A 181 -3.21 22.50 2.06
CA LYS A 181 -3.67 23.24 3.24
C LYS A 181 -3.86 24.71 2.89
N SER A 182 -4.89 25.32 3.47
CA SER A 182 -5.00 26.77 3.48
C SER A 182 -4.00 27.37 4.48
N ALA A 183 -3.48 28.55 4.15
CA ALA A 183 -2.58 29.31 5.00
C ALA A 183 -2.85 30.81 4.83
N ALA A 184 -2.82 31.56 5.93
CA ALA A 184 -2.90 33.01 5.90
C ALA A 184 -1.70 33.62 5.17
N VAL A 185 -1.94 34.45 4.16
CA VAL A 185 -0.88 35.23 3.52
C VAL A 185 -0.50 36.38 4.45
N ARG A 186 0.66 36.23 5.11
CA ARG A 186 1.10 37.15 6.17
C ARG A 186 1.04 38.64 5.81
N SER A 187 1.36 39.02 4.57
CA SER A 187 1.30 40.41 4.11
C SER A 187 -0.12 40.98 4.06
N LYS A 188 -1.14 40.14 3.85
CA LYS A 188 -2.56 40.54 3.75
C LYS A 188 -3.30 40.51 5.09
N VAL A 189 -2.66 39.95 6.10
CA VAL A 189 -3.21 39.68 7.44
C VAL A 189 -2.55 40.56 8.52
N LYS A 190 -1.38 41.15 8.21
CA LYS A 190 -0.50 41.90 9.13
C LYS A 190 -1.19 43.02 9.93
N ASP A 191 -2.20 43.68 9.35
CA ASP A 191 -2.90 44.82 9.96
C ASP A 191 -4.34 44.47 10.37
N ARG A 192 -4.75 43.21 10.25
CA ARG A 192 -6.13 42.75 10.50
C ARG A 192 -6.26 41.80 11.68
N VAL A 193 -5.17 41.27 12.21
CA VAL A 193 -5.15 40.36 13.37
C VAL A 193 -3.94 40.62 14.28
N HIS A 194 -4.16 40.44 15.58
CA HIS A 194 -3.15 40.33 16.61
C HIS A 194 -2.71 38.86 16.72
N VAL A 195 -1.41 38.64 16.88
CA VAL A 195 -0.82 37.32 17.17
C VAL A 195 -0.12 37.41 18.51
N ASP A 196 -0.59 36.66 19.51
CA ASP A 196 -0.01 36.69 20.86
C ASP A 196 1.33 35.92 20.94
N GLY A 197 2.01 36.03 22.09
CA GLY A 197 3.29 35.36 22.35
C GLY A 197 3.24 33.82 22.31
N PHE A 198 2.05 33.22 22.25
CA PHE A 198 1.82 31.78 22.15
C PHE A 198 1.28 31.36 20.76
N GLY A 199 1.20 32.29 19.81
CA GLY A 199 0.82 32.05 18.41
C GLY A 199 -0.69 31.97 18.17
N LYS A 200 -1.53 32.45 19.09
CA LYS A 200 -2.98 32.55 18.90
C LYS A 200 -3.31 33.81 18.10
N VAL A 201 -4.19 33.66 17.10
CA VAL A 201 -4.59 34.74 16.18
C VAL A 201 -5.96 35.28 16.58
N SER A 202 -6.10 36.60 16.74
CA SER A 202 -7.37 37.30 17.02
C SER A 202 -7.53 38.52 16.12
N LEU A 203 -8.75 38.85 15.68
CA LEU A 203 -8.98 40.03 14.82
C LEU A 203 -8.68 41.33 15.59
N LEU A 204 -8.01 42.28 14.92
CA LEU A 204 -7.89 43.64 15.41
C LEU A 204 -9.26 44.32 15.23
N SER A 205 -9.92 44.71 16.32
CA SER A 205 -11.12 45.51 16.24
C SER A 205 -10.77 46.89 15.64
N PRO A 206 -11.60 47.44 14.73
CA PRO A 206 -11.41 48.80 14.27
C PRO A 206 -11.49 49.73 15.48
N SER A 207 -10.40 50.43 15.77
CA SER A 207 -10.32 51.40 16.86
C SER A 207 -11.37 52.48 16.64
N ALA A 208 -12.36 52.56 17.54
CA ALA A 208 -13.21 53.72 17.64
C ALA A 208 -12.33 54.95 17.95
N PRO A 209 -12.58 56.13 17.35
CA PRO A 209 -11.75 57.30 17.55
C PRO A 209 -11.77 57.71 19.02
N SER A 210 -10.59 57.88 19.60
CA SER A 210 -10.38 58.26 21.00
C SER A 210 -10.87 59.67 21.28
N THR A 211 -11.93 59.81 22.07
CA THR A 211 -12.28 61.09 22.72
C THR A 211 -11.43 61.23 23.98
N GLN A 212 -10.55 62.25 24.01
CA GLN A 212 -9.89 62.69 25.23
C GLN A 212 -10.91 63.39 26.13
N SER A 213 -11.09 62.91 27.35
CA SER A 213 -11.57 63.75 28.47
C SER A 213 -10.86 63.28 29.74
N GLY A 214 -9.99 64.12 30.25
CA GLY A 214 -9.37 63.93 31.55
C GLY A 214 -10.37 64.15 32.68
N GLN A 215 -10.15 63.44 33.79
CA GLN A 215 -10.45 63.94 35.13
C GLN A 215 -9.67 63.14 36.16
N ASP A 216 -9.21 63.88 37.16
CA ASP A 216 -8.22 63.55 38.16
C ASP A 216 -8.69 62.57 39.26
N THR A 217 -7.67 61.90 39.82
CA THR A 217 -7.41 61.19 41.11
C THR A 217 -8.37 61.44 42.32
N PRO A 218 -8.39 60.61 43.42
CA PRO A 218 -7.20 60.00 44.03
C PRO A 218 -7.28 58.65 44.81
N ASN A 219 -6.05 58.13 45.02
CA ASN A 219 -5.49 57.23 46.03
C ASN A 219 -6.38 56.63 47.12
N ALA A 220 -6.19 55.32 47.32
CA ALA A 220 -6.24 54.69 48.64
C ALA A 220 -5.02 53.77 48.80
N GLU A 221 -4.30 53.99 49.90
CA GLU A 221 -3.04 53.37 50.31
C GLU A 221 -3.24 52.00 51.01
N ASN A 222 -2.10 51.30 51.14
CA ASN A 222 -1.71 50.35 52.19
C ASN A 222 -2.22 48.89 52.11
N ASN A 223 -1.30 47.95 51.84
CA ASN A 223 -0.49 47.37 52.92
C ASN A 223 0.61 46.43 52.41
N ASP A 224 1.79 46.60 53.01
CA ASP A 224 3.00 45.81 52.90
C ASP A 224 2.87 44.41 53.54
N GLY A 225 3.72 43.48 53.09
CA GLY A 225 3.89 42.15 53.67
C GLY A 225 5.03 41.36 53.03
N ASP A 226 6.26 41.72 53.41
CA ASP A 226 7.45 40.90 53.70
C ASP A 226 7.84 39.67 52.84
N ASP A 227 8.89 39.90 52.04
CA ASP A 227 10.27 39.39 52.16
C ASP A 227 10.67 37.88 52.08
N MET A 228 11.66 37.68 51.19
CA MET A 228 12.77 36.71 51.09
C MET A 228 12.60 35.19 50.85
N GLY A 229 13.19 34.76 49.73
CA GLY A 229 13.78 33.43 49.53
C GLY A 229 14.47 33.27 48.17
N GLY A 230 15.78 33.56 48.08
CA GLY A 230 16.65 33.23 46.92
C GLY A 230 16.81 31.71 46.71
N THR A 231 17.35 31.16 45.62
CA THR A 231 18.54 31.53 44.84
C THR A 231 18.67 30.68 43.55
N ASN A 232 19.31 31.26 42.53
CA ASN A 232 20.24 30.71 41.51
C ASN A 232 19.96 29.39 40.74
N SER A 233 19.91 29.45 39.40
CA SER A 233 21.13 29.44 38.54
C SER A 233 20.81 29.17 37.05
N ASN A 234 21.72 29.67 36.21
CA ASN A 234 22.10 29.25 34.84
C ASN A 234 21.48 29.94 33.61
N ASN A 235 22.27 30.91 33.14
CA ASN A 235 22.54 31.26 31.74
C ASN A 235 22.63 30.04 30.80
N GLY A 236 21.99 30.13 29.63
CA GLY A 236 22.11 29.13 28.56
C GLY A 236 21.45 29.55 27.24
N ARG A 237 22.12 30.45 26.52
CA ARG A 237 22.24 30.53 25.05
C ARG A 237 21.05 30.06 24.18
N ALA A 238 20.42 31.02 23.51
CA ALA A 238 19.47 30.82 22.43
C ALA A 238 19.96 29.86 21.34
N THR A 239 19.14 28.86 20.99
CA THR A 239 19.14 28.17 19.70
C THR A 239 17.77 28.26 19.06
N VAL A 240 17.79 28.44 17.74
CA VAL A 240 16.72 28.98 16.92
C VAL A 240 15.70 27.91 16.55
N LYS A 241 14.48 28.13 17.03
CA LYS A 241 13.15 27.94 16.40
C LYS A 241 12.82 26.57 15.81
N ASP A 242 12.07 25.80 16.60
CA ASP A 242 10.99 24.95 16.11
C ASP A 242 10.03 25.76 15.23
N ILE A 243 10.05 25.51 13.92
CA ILE A 243 8.94 25.86 13.04
C ILE A 243 7.85 24.84 13.31
N THR A 244 6.99 25.12 14.28
CA THR A 244 5.81 24.29 14.55
C THR A 244 4.86 24.40 13.35
N GLN A 245 4.93 23.43 12.43
CA GLN A 245 3.93 23.22 11.39
C GLN A 245 2.59 22.80 12.05
N LYS A 246 1.83 23.76 12.57
CA LYS A 246 0.45 23.52 12.94
C LYS A 246 -0.39 23.43 11.67
N THR A 247 -0.87 22.23 11.42
CA THR A 247 -1.90 21.94 10.43
C THR A 247 -3.19 22.64 10.88
N LEU A 248 -3.58 23.72 10.21
CA LEU A 248 -4.94 24.25 10.31
C LEU A 248 -5.85 23.28 9.56
N THR A 249 -6.41 22.31 10.26
CA THR A 249 -7.57 21.56 9.79
C THR A 249 -8.75 22.51 9.72
N MET A 250 -9.47 22.48 8.60
CA MET A 250 -10.65 23.30 8.29
C MET A 250 -11.71 23.21 9.40
N ALA A 251 -11.66 24.16 10.33
CA ALA A 251 -12.72 24.65 11.22
C ALA A 251 -12.08 25.61 12.25
N SER A 252 -11.76 26.85 11.85
CA SER A 252 -11.57 27.99 12.77
C SER A 252 -11.30 29.28 11.98
N ASP A 253 -12.41 29.91 11.57
CA ASP A 253 -12.75 31.33 11.77
C ASP A 253 -11.64 32.41 11.71
N ASN A 254 -11.88 33.38 10.83
CA ASN A 254 -11.30 34.75 10.76
C ASN A 254 -10.07 35.00 9.86
N ILE A 255 -9.85 34.23 8.79
CA ILE A 255 -8.97 34.64 7.69
C ILE A 255 -9.84 35.16 6.54
N PRO A 256 -9.75 36.45 6.16
CA PRO A 256 -10.46 36.99 5.00
C PRO A 256 -10.13 36.22 3.71
N ASP A 257 -11.11 36.02 2.83
CA ASP A 257 -10.92 35.28 1.56
C ASP A 257 -9.80 35.87 0.69
N ASP A 258 -9.64 37.20 0.68
CA ASP A 258 -8.57 37.88 -0.04
C ASP A 258 -7.17 37.57 0.54
N ALA A 259 -7.13 37.13 1.80
CA ALA A 259 -5.93 36.81 2.56
C ALA A 259 -5.65 35.30 2.67
N LEU A 260 -6.51 34.46 2.11
CA LEU A 260 -6.34 33.02 2.07
C LEU A 260 -5.36 32.64 0.94
N GLY A 261 -4.27 31.97 1.29
CA GLY A 261 -3.35 31.31 0.36
C GLY A 261 -3.49 29.80 0.45
N TRP A 262 -3.11 29.09 -0.62
CA TRP A 262 -3.06 27.64 -0.64
C TRP A 262 -1.62 27.16 -0.72
N VAL A 263 -1.26 26.20 0.12
CA VAL A 263 0.06 25.59 0.14
C VAL A 263 -0.10 24.10 -0.16
N CYS A 264 0.66 23.64 -1.16
CA CYS A 264 0.80 22.24 -1.50
C CYS A 264 2.24 21.81 -1.18
N ARG A 265 2.41 20.75 -0.39
CA ARG A 265 3.73 20.21 -0.06
C ARG A 265 3.68 18.70 0.10
N PRO A 266 4.77 17.98 -0.22
CA PRO A 266 4.83 16.56 0.05
C PRO A 266 4.68 16.30 1.55
N MET A 267 3.94 15.25 1.90
CA MET A 267 3.87 14.78 3.27
C MET A 267 5.21 14.12 3.63
N HIS A 268 5.76 14.48 4.79
CA HIS A 268 7.03 13.92 5.24
C HIS A 268 6.76 12.56 5.88
N MET A 269 6.81 11.51 5.06
CA MET A 269 6.91 10.13 5.53
C MET A 269 8.08 9.48 4.81
N PRO A 270 9.16 9.09 5.50
CA PRO A 270 10.15 8.22 4.89
C PRO A 270 9.45 6.90 4.53
N LYS A 271 9.31 6.64 3.23
CA LYS A 271 8.87 5.34 2.72
C LYS A 271 10.12 4.59 2.29
N GLY A 272 10.28 3.38 2.80
CA GLY A 272 11.34 2.48 2.39
C GLY A 272 10.93 1.66 1.17
N HIS A 273 11.92 1.04 0.54
CA HIS A 273 11.72 0.03 -0.49
C HIS A 273 10.80 -1.09 0.02
N THR A 274 9.76 -1.42 -0.75
CA THR A 274 8.87 -2.55 -0.46
C THR A 274 9.33 -3.79 -1.22
N GLY A 275 9.49 -3.66 -2.54
CA GLY A 275 9.90 -4.73 -3.44
C GLY A 275 9.77 -4.30 -4.90
N PHE A 276 10.11 -5.23 -5.78
CA PHE A 276 9.93 -5.12 -7.23
C PHE A 276 8.78 -6.02 -7.69
N LEU A 277 8.01 -5.53 -8.65
CA LEU A 277 7.03 -6.31 -9.40
C LEU A 277 7.65 -6.71 -10.73
N VAL A 278 7.86 -8.00 -10.94
CA VAL A 278 8.40 -8.57 -12.18
C VAL A 278 7.26 -9.17 -12.99
N GLN A 279 7.03 -8.64 -14.19
CA GLN A 279 6.02 -9.12 -15.12
C GLN A 279 6.68 -10.09 -16.12
N LEU A 280 6.29 -11.35 -16.06
CA LEU A 280 6.63 -12.35 -17.07
C LEU A 280 5.44 -12.57 -17.99
N ARG A 281 5.67 -12.72 -19.28
CA ARG A 281 4.66 -13.18 -20.25
C ARG A 281 5.02 -14.57 -20.74
N LYS A 282 3.99 -15.42 -20.91
CA LYS A 282 4.11 -16.68 -21.65
C LYS A 282 3.81 -16.41 -23.11
N ASN A 283 4.79 -16.58 -23.98
CA ASN A 283 4.64 -16.30 -25.41
C ASN A 283 3.81 -17.41 -26.06
N SER A 284 2.89 -17.06 -26.97
CA SER A 284 2.31 -18.06 -27.88
C SER A 284 3.39 -18.73 -28.72
N GLN A 285 3.17 -20.00 -29.07
CA GLN A 285 4.10 -20.76 -29.93
C GLN A 285 4.18 -20.19 -31.35
N ASP A 286 3.24 -19.35 -31.76
CA ASP A 286 3.19 -18.73 -33.09
C ASP A 286 4.33 -17.71 -33.33
N HIS A 287 5.00 -17.23 -32.28
CA HIS A 287 6.12 -16.29 -32.39
C HIS A 287 7.45 -16.93 -32.84
N LYS A 288 7.50 -18.25 -33.11
CA LYS A 288 8.73 -18.91 -33.57
C LYS A 288 9.09 -18.63 -35.05
N GLU A 289 8.20 -18.02 -35.85
CA GLU A 289 8.46 -17.81 -37.28
C GLU A 289 9.05 -16.44 -37.66
N GLU A 290 8.94 -15.39 -36.82
CA GLU A 290 9.33 -14.04 -37.25
C GLU A 290 10.78 -13.62 -36.92
N ASP A 291 11.46 -14.26 -35.97
CA ASP A 291 12.83 -13.87 -35.57
C ASP A 291 13.96 -14.65 -36.29
N THR A 292 13.64 -15.41 -37.36
CA THR A 292 14.66 -16.14 -38.17
C THR A 292 14.91 -15.52 -39.56
N VAL A 293 14.48 -14.29 -39.81
CA VAL A 293 14.85 -13.56 -41.03
C VAL A 293 15.11 -12.09 -40.69
N VAL A 294 16.38 -11.73 -40.46
CA VAL A 294 17.19 -10.70 -41.16
C VAL A 294 18.58 -10.66 -40.51
#